data_AF-A0A520JP62-F1
#
_entry.id   AF-A0A520JP62-F1
#
_cell.length_a   1.000
_cell.length_b   1.000
_cell.length_c   1.000
_cell.angle_alpha   90.00
_cell.angle_beta   90.00
_cell.angle_gamma   90.00
#
_symmetry.space_group_name_H-M   'P 1'
#
loop_
_entity.id
_entity.type
_entity.pdbx_description
1 polymer ?
#
loop_
_entity_poly.entity_id
_entity_poly.type
_entity_poly.pdbx_seq_one_letter_code
_entity_poly.pdbx_strand_id
1 'polypeptide(L)'
;WPIDINPANVTSLVQLMTGGLHIARPSWSKTSPSQGGVPLHCRLRYFDADRKRAGVPEDVTALVHTLGDTTTDVTLVNLSNSQPRTVVVQGGAYAEHRIDAVTIDGRTTDVAGAAVTIRLEPGAGARLSLRMRRYANRPTLAFPWDR
;
A
#
# COMPACT_ATOMS: atom_id res chain seq x y z
N TRP A 1 3.73 0.10 32.02
CA TRP A 1 3.75 0.80 30.73
C TRP A 1 2.36 1.35 30.50
N PRO A 2 2.16 2.67 30.32
CA PRO A 2 0.82 3.24 30.34
C PRO A 2 0.10 2.84 29.04
N ILE A 3 -1.05 2.18 29.23
CA ILE A 3 -2.02 1.65 28.26
C ILE A 3 -1.84 0.14 27.96
N ASP A 4 -2.46 -0.68 28.81
CA ASP A 4 -2.68 -2.15 28.64
C ASP A 4 -3.72 -2.50 27.56
N ILE A 5 -4.21 -1.51 26.80
CA ILE A 5 -5.17 -1.68 25.71
C ILE A 5 -4.64 -0.89 24.52
N ASN A 6 -3.86 -1.52 23.64
CA ASN A 6 -3.52 -0.92 22.36
C ASN A 6 -4.66 -1.20 21.36
N PRO A 7 -5.60 -0.25 21.11
CA PRO A 7 -6.69 -0.49 20.17
C PRO A 7 -6.21 -0.60 18.72
N ALA A 8 -4.96 -0.20 18.44
CA ALA A 8 -4.39 -0.25 17.10
C ALA A 8 -3.73 -1.62 16.86
N ASN A 9 -4.38 -2.47 16.08
CA ASN A 9 -3.80 -3.72 15.61
C ASN A 9 -2.85 -3.47 14.43
N VAL A 10 -1.56 -3.35 14.71
CA VAL A 10 -0.51 -3.14 13.70
C VAL A 10 -0.50 -4.25 12.65
N THR A 11 -0.72 -5.51 13.06
CA THR A 11 -0.79 -6.65 12.14
C THR A 11 -1.88 -6.44 11.10
N SER A 12 -3.10 -6.15 11.57
CA SER A 12 -4.25 -5.90 10.68
C SER A 12 -4.01 -4.69 9.80
N LEU A 13 -3.42 -3.61 10.33
CA LEU A 13 -3.12 -2.43 9.52
C LEU A 13 -2.09 -2.73 8.42
N VAL A 14 -1.01 -3.43 8.73
CA VAL A 14 0.00 -3.85 7.74
C VAL A 14 -0.63 -4.74 6.68
N GLN A 15 -1.44 -5.73 7.08
CA GLN A 15 -2.11 -6.64 6.16
C GLN A 15 -3.12 -5.93 5.27
N LEU A 16 -4.03 -5.16 5.86
CA LEU A 16 -5.15 -4.55 5.15
C LEU A 16 -4.76 -3.29 4.38
N MET A 17 -3.77 -2.51 4.82
CA MET A 17 -3.29 -1.38 4.00
C MET A 17 -2.38 -1.87 2.89
N THR A 18 -1.43 -2.75 3.19
CA THR A 18 -0.28 -2.98 2.30
C THR A 18 -0.24 -4.37 1.66
N GLY A 19 -1.12 -5.28 2.07
CA GLY A 19 -1.00 -6.71 1.73
C GLY A 19 0.30 -7.30 2.27
N GLY A 20 0.78 -6.79 3.41
CA GLY A 20 2.11 -7.05 3.94
C GLY A 20 2.17 -8.08 5.04
N LEU A 21 3.37 -8.60 5.24
CA LEU A 21 3.69 -9.49 6.35
C LEU A 21 4.15 -8.65 7.53
N HIS A 22 3.41 -8.70 8.64
CA HIS A 22 3.87 -8.11 9.88
C HIS A 22 4.85 -9.08 10.57
N ILE A 23 6.14 -8.84 10.37
CA ILE A 23 7.22 -9.59 11.03
C ILE A 23 7.45 -8.95 12.40
N ALA A 24 6.71 -9.43 13.39
CA ALA A 24 6.85 -9.04 14.79
C ALA A 24 7.26 -10.24 15.65
N ARG A 25 7.54 -9.96 16.94
CA ARG A 25 7.79 -11.00 17.93
C ARG A 25 6.64 -12.01 17.94
N PRO A 26 6.90 -13.32 17.85
CA PRO A 26 5.85 -14.33 17.98
C PRO A 26 5.21 -14.23 19.37
N SER A 27 3.88 -14.19 19.43
CA SER A 27 3.13 -14.06 20.70
C SER A 27 3.38 -15.23 21.68
N TRP A 28 3.82 -16.38 21.17
CA TRP A 28 4.12 -17.57 21.97
C TRP A 28 5.51 -17.57 22.61
N SER A 29 6.45 -16.72 22.16
CA SER A 29 7.82 -16.70 22.67
C SER A 29 8.04 -15.57 23.68
N LYS A 30 8.28 -15.94 24.94
CA LYS A 30 8.59 -15.02 26.06
C LYS A 30 10.06 -14.57 26.12
N THR A 31 10.94 -15.12 25.28
CA THR A 31 12.37 -14.76 25.27
C THR A 31 12.91 -14.24 23.94
N SER A 32 12.25 -14.50 22.80
CA SER A 32 12.76 -14.03 21.50
C SER A 32 12.75 -12.50 21.40
N PRO A 33 13.88 -11.82 21.08
CA PRO A 33 13.91 -10.37 20.97
C PRO A 33 12.95 -9.89 19.89
N SER A 34 12.43 -8.66 20.03
CA SER A 34 11.74 -7.99 18.92
C SER A 34 12.70 -7.89 17.74
N GLN A 35 12.35 -8.49 16.60
CA GLN A 35 13.07 -8.31 15.34
C GLN A 35 12.76 -6.90 14.82
N GLY A 36 13.40 -5.88 15.42
CA GLY A 36 13.32 -4.50 14.93
C GLY A 36 14.18 -4.34 13.66
N GLY A 37 13.78 -3.42 12.77
CA GLY A 37 14.58 -3.08 11.58
C GLY A 37 14.52 -4.09 10.43
N VAL A 38 13.55 -5.01 10.44
CA VAL A 38 13.32 -5.92 9.30
C VAL A 38 12.84 -5.15 8.06
N PRO A 39 13.26 -5.54 6.85
CA PRO A 39 12.71 -4.97 5.62
C PRO A 39 11.19 -5.06 5.61
N LEU A 40 10.54 -4.00 5.11
CA LEU A 40 9.09 -4.03 4.94
C LEU A 40 8.75 -4.96 3.78
N HIS A 41 8.06 -6.06 4.08
CA HIS A 41 7.52 -6.96 3.06
C HIS A 41 6.05 -6.62 2.82
N CYS A 42 5.75 -5.96 1.71
CA CYS A 42 4.38 -5.65 1.33
C CYS A 42 4.12 -5.77 -0.16
N ARG A 43 2.84 -5.93 -0.49
CA ARG A 43 2.38 -5.97 -1.88
C ARG A 43 2.28 -4.57 -2.48
N LEU A 44 1.73 -3.63 -1.71
CA LEU A 44 1.50 -2.25 -2.11
C LEU A 44 2.08 -1.27 -1.08
N ARG A 45 2.57 -0.12 -1.55
CA ARG A 45 2.97 1.02 -0.71
C ARG A 45 2.39 2.30 -1.29
N TYR A 46 1.95 3.23 -0.45
CA TYR A 46 1.29 4.46 -0.88
C TYR A 46 2.13 5.70 -0.60
N PHE A 47 1.95 6.70 -1.46
CA PHE A 47 2.55 8.02 -1.31
C PHE A 47 1.53 9.11 -1.62
N ASP A 48 1.64 10.21 -0.89
CA ASP A 48 0.89 11.44 -1.09
C ASP A 48 1.62 12.24 -2.17
N ALA A 49 1.02 12.29 -3.37
CA ALA A 49 1.66 12.88 -4.54
C ALA A 49 1.80 14.41 -4.39
N ASP A 50 0.79 15.03 -3.78
CA ASP A 50 0.69 16.49 -3.67
C ASP A 50 1.64 17.00 -2.59
N ARG A 51 1.71 16.31 -1.43
CA ARG A 51 2.62 16.67 -0.34
C ARG A 51 4.01 16.02 -0.44
N LYS A 52 4.25 15.21 -1.47
CA LYS A 52 5.50 14.49 -1.71
C LYS A 52 6.04 13.80 -0.45
N ARG A 53 5.20 12.95 0.18
CA ARG A 53 5.59 12.16 1.36
C ARG A 53 5.13 10.72 1.28
N ALA A 54 5.76 9.85 2.06
CA ALA A 54 5.28 8.48 2.25
C ALA A 54 3.95 8.44 3.03
N GLY A 55 3.13 7.44 2.72
CA GLY A 55 1.79 7.25 3.27
C GLY A 55 0.70 7.76 2.32
N VAL A 56 -0.55 7.36 2.58
CA VAL A 56 -1.71 7.89 1.84
C VAL A 56 -1.90 9.38 2.11
N PRO A 57 -2.51 10.14 1.17
CA PRO A 57 -2.97 11.49 1.45
C PRO A 57 -3.90 11.57 2.66
N GLU A 58 -4.07 12.77 3.19
CA GLU A 58 -5.09 13.02 4.19
C GLU A 58 -6.49 12.66 3.67
N ASP A 59 -7.35 12.16 4.55
CA ASP A 59 -8.71 11.67 4.24
C ASP A 59 -8.76 10.48 3.26
N VAL A 60 -7.62 9.91 2.85
CA VAL A 60 -7.59 8.72 2.00
C VAL A 60 -7.42 7.47 2.84
N THR A 61 -8.24 6.46 2.55
CA THR A 61 -8.12 5.12 3.15
C THR A 61 -7.86 4.09 2.07
N ALA A 62 -7.20 2.98 2.45
CA ALA A 62 -6.91 1.87 1.57
C ALA A 62 -7.29 0.54 2.22
N LEU A 63 -7.86 -0.37 1.44
CA LEU A 63 -8.19 -1.72 1.88
C LEU A 63 -7.80 -2.73 0.80
N VAL A 64 -6.68 -3.41 1.01
CA VAL A 64 -6.31 -4.63 0.30
C VAL A 64 -7.19 -5.76 0.80
N HIS A 65 -8.02 -6.29 -0.09
CA HIS A 65 -8.98 -7.33 0.27
C HIS A 65 -8.73 -8.65 -0.47
N THR A 66 -7.84 -8.68 -1.47
CA THR A 66 -7.48 -9.91 -2.19
C THR A 66 -6.02 -9.88 -2.66
N LEU A 67 -5.33 -10.99 -2.47
CA LEU A 67 -3.96 -11.22 -2.93
C LEU A 67 -3.92 -12.50 -3.76
N GLY A 68 -3.48 -12.39 -5.01
CA GLY A 68 -3.20 -13.50 -5.90
C GLY A 68 -1.70 -13.69 -6.15
N ASP A 69 -1.40 -14.64 -7.03
CA ASP A 69 -0.04 -14.87 -7.55
C ASP A 69 0.46 -13.65 -8.35
N THR A 70 -0.42 -13.11 -9.19
CA THR A 70 -0.19 -12.07 -10.20
C THR A 70 -1.17 -10.90 -10.06
N THR A 71 -2.18 -11.01 -9.20
CA THR A 71 -3.19 -9.95 -8.98
C THR A 71 -3.18 -9.45 -7.54
N THR A 72 -3.64 -8.21 -7.35
CA THR A 72 -3.92 -7.62 -6.04
C THR A 72 -5.09 -6.68 -6.18
N ASP A 73 -6.09 -6.85 -5.31
CA ASP A 73 -7.25 -5.98 -5.30
C ASP A 73 -7.22 -5.07 -4.07
N VAL A 74 -7.41 -3.77 -4.31
CA VAL A 74 -7.43 -2.72 -3.29
C VAL A 74 -8.58 -1.77 -3.54
N THR A 75 -9.28 -1.39 -2.47
CA THR A 75 -10.23 -0.29 -2.49
C THR A 75 -9.56 0.95 -1.91
N LEU A 76 -9.66 2.07 -2.62
CA LEU A 76 -9.24 3.39 -2.14
C LEU A 76 -10.47 4.27 -1.97
N VAL A 77 -10.54 5.05 -0.89
CA VAL A 77 -11.66 5.96 -0.64
C VAL A 77 -11.12 7.32 -0.18
N ASN A 78 -11.58 8.39 -0.82
CA ASN A 78 -11.40 9.77 -0.38
C ASN A 78 -12.61 10.20 0.47
N LEU A 79 -12.38 10.40 1.76
CA LEU A 79 -13.39 10.84 2.73
C LEU A 79 -13.58 12.36 2.75
N SER A 80 -12.75 13.13 2.03
CA SER A 80 -12.94 14.56 1.93
C SER A 80 -14.17 14.89 1.09
N ASN A 81 -15.05 15.75 1.62
CA ASN A 81 -16.25 16.20 0.91
C ASN A 81 -16.00 17.38 -0.05
N SER A 82 -14.77 17.92 -0.08
CA SER A 82 -14.46 19.13 -0.85
C SER A 82 -13.14 19.09 -1.61
N GLN A 83 -12.19 18.25 -1.21
CA GLN A 83 -10.85 18.23 -1.83
C GLN A 83 -10.61 16.92 -2.59
N PRO A 84 -10.19 16.97 -3.86
CA PRO A 84 -9.65 15.79 -4.52
C PRO A 84 -8.32 15.39 -3.87
N ARG A 85 -7.98 14.11 -3.99
CA ARG A 85 -6.73 13.55 -3.46
C ARG A 85 -5.99 12.77 -4.54
N THR A 86 -4.69 13.00 -4.65
CA THR A 86 -3.82 12.27 -5.58
C THR A 86 -2.93 11.30 -4.82
N VAL A 87 -3.16 10.00 -5.00
CA VAL A 87 -2.40 8.94 -4.34
C VAL A 87 -1.57 8.14 -5.34
N VAL A 88 -0.30 7.95 -5.04
CA VAL A 88 0.56 7.03 -5.78
C VAL A 88 0.47 5.65 -5.15
N VAL A 89 0.10 4.66 -5.93
CA VAL A 89 0.09 3.23 -5.56
C VAL A 89 1.32 2.57 -6.16
N GLN A 90 2.25 2.16 -5.31
CA GLN A 90 3.49 1.48 -5.71
C GLN A 90 3.39 -0.02 -5.47
N GLY A 91 3.92 -0.81 -6.40
CA GLY A 91 4.15 -2.23 -6.21
C GLY A 91 5.41 -2.51 -5.37
N GLY A 92 5.25 -3.21 -4.25
CA GLY A 92 6.33 -3.52 -3.33
C GLY A 92 6.73 -2.33 -2.43
N ALA A 93 7.45 -2.62 -1.35
CA ALA A 93 7.91 -1.59 -0.41
C ALA A 93 8.98 -0.67 -1.01
N TYR A 94 9.73 -1.18 -1.98
CA TYR A 94 10.93 -0.62 -2.58
C TYR A 94 10.85 -0.60 -4.12
N ALA A 95 9.64 -0.51 -4.68
CA ALA A 95 9.36 -0.51 -6.12
C ALA A 95 9.83 -1.77 -6.87
N GLU A 96 10.06 -2.86 -6.15
CA GLU A 96 10.57 -4.12 -6.66
C GLU A 96 9.51 -4.91 -7.44
N HIS A 97 8.22 -4.56 -7.33
CA HIS A 97 7.16 -5.14 -8.16
C HIS A 97 6.84 -4.22 -9.34
N ARG A 98 6.56 -4.80 -10.50
CA ARG A 98 6.06 -4.08 -11.68
C ARG A 98 4.56 -4.27 -11.79
N ILE A 99 3.82 -3.18 -11.81
CA ILE A 99 2.40 -3.13 -12.14
C ILE A 99 2.30 -3.13 -13.67
N ASP A 100 1.76 -4.20 -14.22
CA ASP A 100 1.58 -4.34 -15.66
C ASP A 100 0.33 -3.58 -16.11
N ALA A 101 -0.79 -3.73 -15.40
CA ALA A 101 -2.05 -3.06 -15.70
C ALA A 101 -2.88 -2.81 -14.43
N VAL A 102 -3.78 -1.84 -14.51
CA VAL A 102 -4.78 -1.54 -13.48
C VAL A 102 -6.17 -1.55 -14.10
N THR A 103 -7.12 -2.21 -13.43
CA THR A 103 -8.53 -2.21 -13.80
C THR A 103 -9.34 -1.44 -12.76
N ILE A 104 -10.13 -0.46 -13.19
CA ILE A 104 -11.04 0.34 -12.37
C ILE A 104 -12.40 0.34 -13.07
N ASP A 105 -13.45 -0.04 -12.36
CA ASP A 105 -14.83 -0.12 -12.90
C ASP A 105 -14.93 -0.85 -14.24
N GLY A 106 -14.20 -1.97 -14.38
CA GLY A 106 -14.16 -2.79 -15.59
C GLY A 106 -13.28 -2.24 -16.71
N ARG A 107 -12.77 -1.01 -16.60
CA ARG A 107 -11.84 -0.41 -17.57
C ARG A 107 -10.40 -0.71 -17.18
N THR A 108 -9.68 -1.36 -18.07
CA THR A 108 -8.25 -1.69 -17.88
C THR A 108 -7.36 -0.68 -18.58
N THR A 109 -6.31 -0.24 -17.90
CA THR A 109 -5.28 0.65 -18.41
C THR A 109 -3.91 0.02 -18.19
N ASP A 110 -3.07 0.01 -19.21
CA ASP A 110 -1.68 -0.44 -19.08
C ASP A 110 -0.86 0.59 -18.30
N VAL A 111 -0.05 0.09 -17.37
CA VAL A 111 0.84 0.92 -16.52
C VAL A 111 2.29 0.66 -16.87
N ALA A 112 2.67 -0.61 -16.98
CA ALA A 112 4.02 -1.07 -17.33
C ALA A 112 5.17 -0.50 -16.44
N GLY A 113 4.89 -0.10 -15.20
CA GLY A 113 5.83 0.59 -14.30
C GLY A 113 5.78 0.10 -12.85
N ALA A 114 6.58 0.70 -11.97
CA ALA A 114 6.63 0.32 -10.55
C ALA A 114 5.50 0.95 -9.70
N ALA A 115 4.81 1.97 -10.24
CA ALA A 115 3.74 2.67 -9.57
C ALA A 115 2.70 3.19 -10.57
N VAL A 116 1.49 3.46 -10.07
CA VAL A 116 0.41 4.14 -10.80
C VAL A 116 -0.15 5.26 -9.92
N THR A 117 -0.48 6.40 -10.51
CA THR A 117 -1.08 7.53 -9.81
C THR A 117 -2.58 7.52 -9.99
N ILE A 118 -3.32 7.61 -8.89
CA ILE A 118 -4.78 7.58 -8.85
C ILE A 118 -5.26 8.89 -8.28
N ARG A 119 -6.17 9.55 -9.01
CA ARG A 119 -6.88 10.73 -8.53
C ARG A 119 -8.27 10.31 -8.06
N LEU A 120 -8.60 10.67 -6.83
CA LEU A 120 -9.90 10.44 -6.23
C LEU A 120 -10.58 11.80 -6.06
N GLU A 121 -11.75 11.97 -6.67
CA GLU A 121 -12.59 13.15 -6.46
C GLU A 121 -13.18 13.16 -5.04
N PRO A 122 -13.71 14.30 -4.56
CA PRO A 122 -14.32 14.39 -3.23
C PRO A 122 -15.41 13.32 -3.03
N GLY A 123 -15.38 12.63 -1.90
CA GLY A 123 -16.33 11.56 -1.56
C GLY A 123 -16.25 10.31 -2.45
N ALA A 124 -15.24 10.19 -3.33
CA ALA A 124 -15.13 9.09 -4.28
C ALA A 124 -14.45 7.86 -3.66
N GLY A 125 -14.93 6.68 -4.07
CA GLY A 125 -14.27 5.40 -3.86
C GLY A 125 -13.92 4.75 -5.20
N ALA A 126 -12.78 4.06 -5.26
CA ALA A 126 -12.35 3.30 -6.42
C ALA A 126 -11.91 1.91 -5.98
N ARG A 127 -12.38 0.87 -6.69
CA ARG A 127 -11.86 -0.49 -6.55
C ARG A 127 -10.90 -0.76 -7.70
N LEU A 128 -9.68 -1.14 -7.35
CA LEU A 128 -8.60 -1.35 -8.27
C LEU A 128 -8.23 -2.82 -8.25
N SER A 129 -8.14 -3.43 -9.43
CA SER A 129 -7.44 -4.71 -9.61
C SER A 129 -6.12 -4.45 -10.31
N LEU A 130 -5.01 -4.74 -9.63
CA LEU A 130 -3.66 -4.55 -10.17
C LEU A 130 -3.10 -5.90 -10.61
N ARG A 131 -2.81 -6.03 -11.91
CA ARG A 131 -2.01 -7.13 -12.44
C ARG A 131 -0.54 -6.75 -12.36
N MET A 132 0.29 -7.64 -11.82
CA MET A 132 1.69 -7.33 -11.54
C MET A 132 2.61 -8.55 -11.59
N ARG A 133 3.89 -8.28 -11.86
CA ARG A 133 5.00 -9.21 -11.66
C ARG A 133 5.79 -8.80 -10.44
N ARG A 134 5.86 -9.70 -9.45
CA ARG A 134 6.66 -9.48 -8.24
C ARG A 134 8.14 -9.63 -8.53
N TYR A 135 8.95 -8.83 -7.83
CA TYR A 135 10.41 -8.87 -7.88
C TYR A 135 10.99 -8.72 -9.31
N ALA A 136 10.29 -7.96 -10.16
CA ALA A 136 10.69 -7.72 -11.54
C ALA A 136 11.73 -6.59 -11.67
N ASN A 137 11.84 -5.72 -10.67
CA ASN A 137 12.75 -4.58 -10.67
C ASN A 137 13.79 -4.71 -9.56
N ARG A 138 14.93 -4.02 -9.74
CA ARG A 138 15.89 -3.80 -8.65
C ARG A 138 15.26 -2.90 -7.57
N PRO A 139 15.26 -3.30 -6.28
CA PRO A 139 14.72 -2.47 -5.20
C PRO A 139 15.41 -1.10 -5.10
N THR A 140 14.66 -0.08 -4.71
CA THR A 140 15.15 1.28 -4.50
C THR A 140 14.50 1.96 -3.29
N LEU A 141 15.24 2.88 -2.65
CA LEU A 141 14.75 3.77 -1.61
C LEU A 141 14.24 5.11 -2.16
N ALA A 142 14.53 5.42 -3.43
CA ALA A 142 14.07 6.65 -4.06
C ALA A 142 12.55 6.73 -4.04
N PHE A 143 11.98 7.90 -3.78
CA PHE A 143 10.54 8.09 -3.87
C PHE A 143 10.05 8.10 -5.32
N PRO A 144 8.74 7.91 -5.58
CA PRO A 144 8.23 7.82 -6.94
C PRO A 144 8.54 9.02 -7.85
N TRP A 145 8.74 10.21 -7.28
CA TRP A 145 9.05 11.44 -8.02
C TRP A 145 10.54 11.73 -8.19
N ASP A 146 11.42 10.89 -7.61
CA ASP A 146 12.88 11.02 -7.72
C ASP A 146 13.49 9.95 -8.65
N ARG A 147 12.66 9.31 -9.49
CA ARG A 147 13.04 8.20 -10.38
C ARG A 147 12.92 8.58 -11.85
#